data_AF-A0A7S4M8A1-F1
#
_entry.id   AF-A0A7S4M8A1-F1
#
_cell.length_a   1.000
_cell.length_b   1.000
_cell.length_c   1.000
_cell.angle_alpha   90.00
_cell.angle_beta   90.00
_cell.angle_gamma   90.00
#
_symmetry.space_group_name_H-M   'P 1'
#
loop_
_entity.id
_entity.type
_entity.pdbx_description
1 polymer ?
#
loop_
_entity_poly.entity_id
_entity_poly.type
_entity_poly.pdbx_seq_one_letter_code
_entity_poly.pdbx_strand_id
1 'polypeptide(L)'
;ATHCGLPDTIEPKLNHHGEADIQLFDFTKKLAATEQIRFLSTSDGSEVTSENPLFVALVGDALLEPFWPQGTGVNRALLSALDALYSCATFFHSPESKDEIITNSSRMLSQLHSSNQGRIQHTMKKTIMDKIGTKSFAHCADPSQRYRGFQL
;
A
#
# COMPACT_ATOMS: atom_id res chain seq x y z
N ALA A 1 25.93 -19.25 -29.35
CA ALA A 1 26.38 -18.50 -28.16
C ALA A 1 26.63 -19.51 -27.05
N THR A 2 27.87 -19.93 -26.87
CA THR A 2 28.28 -20.79 -25.76
C THR A 2 28.77 -19.88 -24.64
N HIS A 3 28.30 -20.10 -23.41
CA HIS A 3 28.63 -19.35 -22.18
C HIS A 3 27.76 -18.09 -21.90
N CYS A 4 26.50 -18.33 -21.53
CA CYS A 4 25.79 -17.45 -20.60
C CYS A 4 25.53 -18.29 -19.34
N GLY A 5 26.17 -17.96 -18.22
CA GLY A 5 26.03 -18.67 -16.95
C GLY A 5 26.81 -17.98 -15.83
N LEU A 6 26.34 -18.15 -14.60
CA LEU A 6 27.09 -17.79 -13.39
C LEU A 6 28.22 -18.83 -13.20
N PRO A 7 29.43 -18.43 -12.77
CA PRO A 7 30.50 -19.37 -12.44
C PRO A 7 30.02 -20.48 -11.49
N ASP A 8 30.43 -21.72 -11.76
CA ASP A 8 30.10 -22.90 -10.93
C ASP A 8 30.64 -22.78 -9.48
N THR A 9 31.51 -21.80 -9.24
CA THR A 9 32.15 -21.50 -7.95
C THR A 9 31.39 -20.48 -7.09
N ILE A 10 30.20 -20.03 -7.49
CA ILE A 10 29.43 -19.08 -6.69
C ILE A 10 28.77 -19.80 -5.51
N GLU A 11 29.29 -19.52 -4.32
CA GLU A 11 28.68 -19.94 -3.07
C GLU A 11 27.53 -18.99 -2.65
N PRO A 12 26.39 -19.52 -2.18
CA PRO A 12 25.32 -18.71 -1.62
C PRO A 12 25.81 -17.86 -0.44
N LYS A 13 25.26 -16.65 -0.29
CA LYS A 13 25.44 -15.87 0.94
C LYS A 13 24.70 -16.56 2.10
N LEU A 14 25.12 -16.27 3.33
CA LEU A 14 24.43 -16.78 4.50
C LEU A 14 23.24 -15.89 4.86
N ASN A 15 22.10 -16.51 5.17
CA ASN A 15 20.91 -15.86 5.71
C ASN A 15 21.12 -15.50 7.21
N HIS A 16 20.10 -14.94 7.85
CA HIS A 16 20.14 -14.54 9.26
C HIS A 16 20.27 -15.70 10.27
N HIS A 17 20.13 -16.96 9.83
CA HIS A 17 20.38 -18.17 10.61
C HIS A 17 21.78 -18.76 10.37
N GLY A 18 22.58 -18.17 9.47
CA GLY A 18 23.90 -18.70 9.11
C GLY A 18 23.84 -19.84 8.09
N GLU A 19 22.72 -20.03 7.39
CA GLU A 19 22.52 -21.06 6.36
C GLU A 19 22.56 -20.43 4.95
N ALA A 20 22.72 -21.23 3.89
CA ALA A 20 22.64 -20.71 2.52
C ALA A 20 21.33 -19.94 2.27
N ASP A 21 21.42 -18.71 1.76
CA ASP A 21 20.28 -17.80 1.54
C ASP A 21 19.51 -18.17 0.27
N ILE A 22 18.84 -19.31 0.35
CA ILE A 22 17.96 -19.86 -0.68
C ILE A 22 16.64 -20.20 0.01
N GLN A 23 15.55 -19.67 -0.51
CA GLN A 23 14.22 -19.85 0.06
C GLN A 23 13.22 -20.16 -1.05
N LEU A 24 12.22 -20.99 -0.72
CA LEU A 24 11.12 -21.34 -1.61
C LEU A 24 9.84 -20.63 -1.15
N PHE A 25 9.13 -20.03 -2.10
CA PHE A 25 7.87 -19.32 -1.84
C PHE A 25 6.78 -19.83 -2.78
N ASP A 26 5.56 -19.94 -2.26
CA ASP A 26 4.38 -20.33 -3.03
C ASP A 26 3.63 -19.07 -3.53
N PHE A 27 3.55 -18.91 -4.85
CA PHE A 27 2.80 -17.83 -5.52
C PHE A 27 1.49 -18.31 -6.17
N THR A 28 1.01 -19.51 -5.82
CA THR A 28 -0.19 -20.09 -6.42
C THR A 28 -1.44 -19.24 -6.15
N LYS A 29 -1.52 -18.62 -4.98
CA LYS A 29 -2.62 -17.73 -4.60
C LYS A 29 -2.07 -16.35 -4.32
N LYS A 30 -2.87 -15.35 -4.68
CA LYS A 30 -2.64 -13.96 -4.30
C LYS A 30 -3.71 -13.54 -3.32
N LEU A 31 -3.30 -13.09 -2.15
CA LEU A 31 -4.19 -12.57 -1.12
C LEU A 31 -4.30 -11.05 -1.22
N ALA A 32 -5.52 -10.55 -0.99
CA ALA A 32 -5.80 -9.13 -0.90
C ALA A 32 -6.96 -8.93 0.07
N ALA A 33 -6.87 -7.89 0.90
CA ALA A 33 -7.99 -7.50 1.74
C ALA A 33 -9.10 -6.88 0.88
N THR A 34 -10.34 -7.04 1.34
CA THR A 34 -11.51 -6.45 0.69
C THR A 34 -11.74 -5.00 1.10
N GLU A 35 -11.23 -4.60 2.26
CA GLU A 35 -11.36 -3.27 2.83
C GLU A 35 -10.00 -2.82 3.36
N GLN A 36 -9.67 -1.56 3.08
CA GLN A 36 -8.43 -0.97 3.58
C GLN A 36 -8.62 -0.33 4.96
N ILE A 37 -9.78 0.29 5.21
CA ILE A 37 -10.04 1.07 6.42
C ILE A 37 -11.31 0.57 7.09
N ARG A 38 -11.26 0.51 8.42
CA ARG A 38 -12.40 0.16 9.25
C ARG A 38 -12.39 0.99 10.53
N PHE A 39 -13.57 1.45 10.94
CA PHE A 39 -13.79 2.03 12.27
C PHE A 39 -14.37 0.94 13.18
N LEU A 40 -13.70 0.69 14.31
CA LEU A 40 -14.14 -0.26 15.31
C LEU A 40 -14.69 0.49 16.52
N SER A 41 -15.83 0.04 17.03
CA SER A 41 -16.43 0.52 18.26
C SER A 41 -16.87 -0.67 19.10
N THR A 42 -16.90 -0.52 20.42
CA THR A 42 -17.40 -1.55 21.33
C THR A 42 -18.49 -0.98 22.23
N SER A 43 -19.38 -1.87 22.67
CA SER A 43 -20.51 -1.58 23.54
C SER A 43 -20.24 -1.92 25.01
N ASP A 44 -19.05 -2.43 25.34
CA ASP A 44 -18.70 -2.99 26.65
C ASP A 44 -18.22 -1.97 27.70
N GLY A 45 -18.43 -0.66 27.47
CA GLY A 45 -18.08 0.41 28.41
C GLY A 45 -16.60 0.82 28.40
N SER A 46 -15.82 0.37 27.41
CA SER A 46 -14.46 0.87 27.16
C SER A 46 -14.48 2.22 26.43
N GLU A 47 -13.32 2.91 26.41
CA GLU A 47 -13.18 4.25 25.82
C GLU A 47 -13.44 4.32 24.31
N VAL A 48 -13.53 3.16 23.63
CA VAL A 48 -13.74 3.05 22.19
C VAL A 48 -15.23 2.92 21.87
N THR A 49 -15.90 4.04 21.64
CA THR A 49 -17.35 4.10 21.42
C THR A 49 -17.69 4.40 19.95
N SER A 50 -18.98 4.45 19.61
CA SER A 50 -19.43 4.94 18.29
C SER A 50 -19.02 6.40 18.05
N GLU A 51 -18.93 7.21 19.11
CA GLU A 51 -18.49 8.60 19.08
C GLU A 51 -16.95 8.72 19.07
N ASN A 52 -16.25 7.77 19.70
CA ASN A 52 -14.78 7.68 19.75
C ASN A 52 -14.27 6.34 19.20
N PRO A 53 -14.39 6.07 17.89
CA PRO A 53 -14.02 4.78 17.32
C PRO A 53 -12.50 4.62 17.17
N LEU A 54 -12.05 3.38 17.16
CA LEU A 54 -10.69 3.01 16.76
C LEU A 54 -10.59 2.98 15.23
N PHE A 55 -9.78 3.86 14.66
CA PHE A 55 -9.41 3.83 13.25
C PHE A 55 -8.37 2.73 12.99
N VAL A 56 -8.71 1.80 12.11
CA VAL A 56 -7.81 0.71 11.69
C VAL A 56 -7.60 0.79 10.19
N ALA A 57 -6.34 0.70 9.75
CA ALA A 57 -5.98 0.68 8.32
C ALA A 57 -4.96 -0.42 8.00
N LEU A 58 -5.16 -1.09 6.87
CA LEU A 58 -4.19 -2.01 6.28
C LEU A 58 -3.36 -1.27 5.21
N VAL A 59 -2.06 -1.56 5.18
CA VAL A 59 -1.11 -1.00 4.22
C VAL A 59 -0.12 -2.08 3.78
N GLY A 60 0.50 -1.89 2.61
CA GLY A 60 1.53 -2.82 2.11
C GLY A 60 0.99 -4.22 1.85
N ASP A 61 1.83 -5.22 2.13
CA ASP A 61 1.54 -6.63 1.81
C ASP A 61 0.34 -7.17 2.59
N ALA A 62 0.04 -6.62 3.78
CA ALA A 62 -1.15 -6.97 4.55
C ALA A 62 -2.45 -6.51 3.86
N LEU A 63 -2.39 -5.45 3.05
CA LEU A 63 -3.51 -4.99 2.23
C LEU A 63 -3.56 -5.74 0.89
N LEU A 64 -2.41 -5.87 0.23
CA LEU A 64 -2.32 -6.45 -1.10
C LEU A 64 -0.98 -7.15 -1.29
N GLU A 65 -1.02 -8.47 -1.32
CA GLU A 65 0.17 -9.30 -1.52
C GLU A 65 0.80 -9.00 -2.89
N PRO A 66 2.12 -8.75 -2.95
CA PRO A 66 2.81 -8.48 -4.20
C PRO A 66 3.19 -9.79 -4.91
N PHE A 67 3.16 -9.76 -6.25
CA PHE A 67 3.88 -10.73 -7.04
C PHE A 67 5.26 -10.16 -7.37
N TRP A 68 6.32 -10.68 -6.73
CA TRP A 68 7.66 -10.08 -6.78
C TRP A 68 8.22 -9.92 -8.19
N PRO A 69 8.02 -10.86 -9.15
CA PRO A 69 8.52 -10.68 -10.52
C PRO A 69 7.98 -9.43 -11.23
N GLN A 70 6.84 -8.87 -10.81
CA GLN A 70 6.33 -7.61 -11.35
C GLN A 70 6.99 -6.37 -10.76
N GLY A 71 7.73 -6.46 -9.65
CA GLY A 71 8.42 -5.33 -9.03
C GLY A 71 7.48 -4.18 -8.61
N THR A 72 6.25 -4.47 -8.20
CA THR A 72 5.26 -3.45 -7.80
C THR A 72 4.97 -3.36 -6.31
N GLY A 73 5.58 -4.22 -5.47
CA GLY A 73 5.28 -4.30 -4.04
C GLY A 73 5.48 -2.97 -3.30
N VAL A 74 6.70 -2.44 -3.32
CA VAL A 74 7.03 -1.15 -2.67
C VAL A 74 6.15 0.00 -3.19
N ASN A 75 5.85 0.01 -4.49
CA ASN A 75 5.01 1.04 -5.09
C ASN A 75 3.57 1.00 -4.53
N ARG A 76 2.95 -0.19 -4.50
CA ARG A 76 1.62 -0.40 -3.92
C ARG A 76 1.62 -0.11 -2.43
N ALA A 77 2.67 -0.52 -1.72
CA ALA A 77 2.82 -0.25 -0.29
C ALA A 77 2.84 1.25 0.01
N LEU A 78 3.68 2.02 -0.70
CA LEU A 78 3.75 3.46 -0.46
C LEU A 78 2.43 4.17 -0.83
N LEU A 79 1.80 3.80 -1.95
CA LEU A 79 0.51 4.38 -2.34
C LEU A 79 -0.58 4.06 -1.31
N SER A 80 -0.66 2.82 -0.81
CA SER A 80 -1.61 2.45 0.24
C SER A 80 -1.35 3.16 1.56
N ALA A 81 -0.08 3.42 1.91
CA ALA A 81 0.26 4.21 3.09
C ALA A 81 -0.20 5.68 2.96
N LEU A 82 -0.08 6.27 1.76
CA LEU A 82 -0.59 7.61 1.48
C LEU A 82 -2.12 7.66 1.49
N ASP A 83 -2.80 6.62 1.01
CA ASP A 83 -4.26 6.47 1.11
C ASP A 83 -4.71 6.45 2.57
N ALA A 84 -4.04 5.64 3.40
CA ALA A 84 -4.31 5.57 4.84
C ALA A 84 -4.02 6.89 5.56
N LEU A 85 -2.93 7.58 5.19
CA LEU A 85 -2.58 8.90 5.73
C LEU A 85 -3.66 9.93 5.41
N TYR A 86 -4.12 9.98 4.16
CA TYR A 86 -5.17 10.91 3.75
C TYR A 86 -6.46 10.67 4.54
N SER A 87 -6.94 9.42 4.59
CA SER A 87 -8.13 9.06 5.34
C SER A 87 -8.02 9.32 6.84
N CYS A 88 -6.86 9.08 7.44
CA CYS A 88 -6.59 9.40 8.83
C CYS A 88 -6.64 10.90 9.08
N ALA A 89 -6.00 11.70 8.21
CA ALA A 89 -6.06 13.16 8.31
C ALA A 89 -7.48 13.71 8.14
N THR A 90 -8.27 13.16 7.20
CA THR A 90 -9.69 13.51 7.05
C THR A 90 -10.48 13.16 8.30
N PHE A 91 -10.26 11.99 8.91
CA PHE A 91 -10.93 11.60 10.14
C PHE A 91 -10.67 12.56 11.30
N PHE A 92 -9.42 13.00 11.49
CA PHE A 92 -9.10 13.95 12.56
C PHE A 92 -9.54 15.40 12.26
N HIS A 93 -9.74 15.74 10.99
CA HIS A 93 -10.28 17.05 10.60
C HIS A 93 -11.81 17.12 10.70
N SER A 94 -12.49 16.05 10.27
CA SER A 94 -13.95 15.92 10.22
C SER A 94 -14.36 14.49 10.61
N PRO A 95 -14.42 14.18 11.92
CA PRO A 95 -14.75 12.83 12.43
C PRO A 95 -16.14 12.33 12.03
N GLU A 96 -17.05 13.23 11.65
CA GLU A 96 -18.39 12.93 11.13
C GLU A 96 -18.38 12.28 9.73
N SER A 97 -17.29 12.40 8.97
CA SER A 97 -17.16 11.91 7.59
C SER A 97 -16.76 10.43 7.47
N LYS A 98 -17.06 9.57 8.45
CA LYS A 98 -16.59 8.15 8.47
C LYS A 98 -17.03 7.37 7.22
N ASP A 99 -18.30 7.51 6.82
CA ASP A 99 -18.86 6.82 5.65
C ASP A 99 -18.22 7.29 4.35
N GLU A 100 -17.94 8.59 4.26
CA GLU A 100 -17.23 9.19 3.12
C GLU A 100 -15.78 8.67 3.07
N ILE A 101 -15.10 8.58 4.21
CA ILE A 101 -13.74 8.03 4.33
C ILE A 101 -13.71 6.57 3.86
N ILE A 102 -14.66 5.74 4.30
CA ILE A 102 -14.76 4.34 3.87
C ILE A 102 -15.03 4.26 2.36
N THR A 103 -15.93 5.10 1.85
CA THR A 103 -16.28 5.16 0.42
C THR A 103 -15.06 5.54 -0.43
N ASN A 104 -14.36 6.61 -0.04
CA ASN A 104 -13.15 7.06 -0.73
C ASN A 104 -12.02 6.02 -0.63
N SER A 105 -11.85 5.38 0.52
CA SER A 105 -10.89 4.28 0.70
C SER A 105 -11.16 3.10 -0.22
N SER A 106 -12.43 2.70 -0.36
CA SER A 106 -12.84 1.63 -1.29
C SER A 106 -12.51 1.98 -2.75
N ARG A 107 -12.70 3.24 -3.14
CA ARG A 107 -12.34 3.75 -4.47
C ARG A 107 -10.82 3.74 -4.70
N MET A 108 -10.04 4.16 -3.70
CA MET A 108 -8.56 4.15 -3.76
C MET A 108 -8.04 2.71 -3.88
N LEU A 109 -8.58 1.78 -3.07
CA LEU A 109 -8.25 0.36 -3.12
C LEU A 109 -8.54 -0.25 -4.49
N SER A 110 -9.70 0.08 -5.08
CA SER A 110 -10.05 -0.36 -6.44
C SER A 110 -9.05 0.12 -7.50
N GLN A 111 -8.55 1.37 -7.38
CA GLN A 111 -7.50 1.89 -8.26
C GLN A 111 -6.19 1.13 -8.08
N LEU A 112 -5.80 0.81 -6.84
CA LEU A 112 -4.61 0.00 -6.57
C LEU A 112 -4.75 -1.39 -7.18
N HIS A 113 -5.85 -2.09 -6.95
CA HIS A 113 -6.08 -3.45 -7.44
C HIS A 113 -6.05 -3.53 -8.97
N SER A 114 -6.74 -2.60 -9.64
CA SER A 114 -6.87 -2.59 -11.10
C SER A 114 -5.66 -2.04 -11.85
N SER A 115 -4.74 -1.34 -11.17
CA SER A 115 -3.57 -0.75 -11.83
C SER A 115 -2.54 -1.81 -12.22
N ASN A 116 -2.13 -1.79 -13.49
CA ASN A 116 -1.02 -2.60 -14.00
C ASN A 116 0.35 -2.01 -13.60
N GLN A 117 1.43 -2.77 -13.85
CA GLN A 117 2.80 -2.37 -13.49
C GLN A 117 3.20 -1.01 -14.05
N GLY A 118 3.00 -0.77 -15.35
CA GLY A 118 3.39 0.49 -15.99
C GLY A 118 2.65 1.70 -15.41
N ARG A 119 1.36 1.55 -15.13
CA ARG A 119 0.54 2.61 -14.51
C ARG A 119 1.01 2.92 -13.09
N ILE A 120 1.25 1.90 -12.26
CA ILE A 120 1.75 2.09 -10.90
C ILE A 120 3.12 2.77 -10.89
N GLN A 121 4.05 2.32 -11.73
CA GLN A 121 5.37 2.92 -11.84
C GLN A 121 5.30 4.37 -12.32
N HIS A 122 4.44 4.67 -13.31
CA HIS A 122 4.22 6.04 -13.77
C HIS A 122 3.66 6.95 -12.67
N THR A 123 2.62 6.49 -11.95
CA THR A 123 2.07 7.23 -10.82
C THR A 123 3.17 7.51 -9.80
N MET A 124 3.89 6.50 -9.32
CA MET A 124 4.97 6.66 -8.34
C MET A 124 6.01 7.68 -8.78
N LYS A 125 6.47 7.61 -10.03
CA LYS A 125 7.47 8.54 -10.56
C LYS A 125 6.93 9.97 -10.54
N LYS A 126 5.79 10.20 -11.20
CA LYS A 126 5.24 11.54 -11.45
C LYS A 126 4.70 12.21 -10.18
N THR A 127 4.11 11.44 -9.28
CA THR A 127 3.35 11.99 -8.16
C THR A 127 4.15 11.99 -6.88
N ILE A 128 5.14 11.11 -6.72
CA ILE A 128 5.97 11.02 -5.52
C ILE A 128 7.41 11.40 -5.85
N MET A 129 8.11 10.60 -6.67
CA MET A 129 9.56 10.73 -6.82
C MET A 129 9.99 12.09 -7.37
N ASP A 130 9.32 12.56 -8.42
CA ASP A 130 9.61 13.87 -9.03
C ASP A 130 9.29 15.05 -8.10
N LYS A 131 8.49 14.82 -7.04
CA LYS A 131 8.09 15.85 -6.07
C LYS A 131 8.91 15.82 -4.79
N ILE A 132 9.74 14.80 -4.54
CA ILE A 132 10.59 14.74 -3.34
C ILE A 132 11.48 15.98 -3.27
N GLY A 133 11.53 16.62 -2.09
CA GLY A 133 12.29 17.86 -1.87
C GLY A 133 11.60 19.13 -2.39
N THR A 134 10.42 19.03 -3.00
CA THR A 134 9.62 20.19 -3.44
C THR A 134 8.53 20.51 -2.43
N LYS A 135 8.02 21.75 -2.43
CA LYS A 135 6.85 22.15 -1.62
C LYS A 135 5.61 21.32 -1.97
N SER A 136 5.52 20.81 -3.20
CA SER A 136 4.38 20.04 -3.68
C SER A 136 4.32 18.61 -3.13
N PHE A 137 5.36 18.14 -2.42
CA PHE A 137 5.38 16.81 -1.80
C PHE A 137 4.26 16.61 -0.77
N ALA A 138 3.85 17.69 -0.07
CA ALA A 138 2.75 17.62 0.89
C ALA A 138 1.42 17.20 0.25
N HIS A 139 1.22 17.52 -1.03
CA HIS A 139 0.02 17.15 -1.79
C HIS A 139 0.04 15.69 -2.27
N CYS A 140 1.11 14.94 -2.02
CA CYS A 140 1.16 13.52 -2.38
C CYS A 140 0.15 12.67 -1.59
N ALA A 141 -0.29 13.11 -0.41
CA ALA A 141 -1.32 12.41 0.34
C ALA A 141 -2.68 12.44 -0.38
N ASP A 142 -3.01 13.56 -1.03
CA ASP A 142 -4.27 13.73 -1.75
C ASP A 142 -4.42 12.71 -2.90
N PRO A 143 -5.43 11.83 -2.87
CA PRO A 143 -5.64 10.82 -3.90
C PRO A 143 -5.98 11.40 -5.27
N SER A 144 -6.54 12.60 -5.36
CA SER A 144 -6.81 13.29 -6.64
C SER A 144 -5.54 13.60 -7.41
N GLN A 145 -4.41 13.77 -6.71
CA GLN A 145 -3.09 13.99 -7.29
C GLN A 145 -2.44 12.70 -7.78
N ARG A 146 -2.92 11.54 -7.33
CA ARG A 146 -2.32 10.22 -7.59
C ARG A 146 -3.13 9.36 -8.55
N TYR A 147 -4.45 9.38 -8.42
CA TYR A 147 -5.36 8.56 -9.18
C TYR A 147 -6.12 9.39 -10.21
N ARG A 148 -5.97 9.03 -11.48
CA ARG A 148 -6.61 9.74 -12.59
C ARG A 148 -8.14 9.63 -12.48
N GLY A 149 -8.81 10.79 -12.52
CA GLY A 149 -10.28 10.86 -12.45
C GLY A 149 -10.85 10.64 -11.06
N PHE A 150 -10.01 10.68 -10.01
CA PHE A 150 -10.46 10.62 -8.64
C PHE A 150 -11.01 11.99 -8.21
N GLN A 151 -12.32 12.04 -7.96
CA GLN A 151 -13.03 13.22 -7.48
C GLN A 151 -13.41 12.98 -6.02
N LEU A 152 -12.99 13.89 -5.16
CA LEU A 152 -13.39 13.95 -3.75
C LEU A 152 -14.81 14.49 -3.64
#